data_AF-A0A4Y2E091-F1
#
_entry.id   AF-A0A4Y2E091-F1
#
_cell.length_a   1.000
_cell.length_b   1.000
_cell.length_c   1.000
_cell.angle_alpha   90.00
_cell.angle_beta   90.00
_cell.angle_gamma   90.00
#
_symmetry.space_group_name_H-M   'P 1'
#
loop_
_entity.id
_entity.type
_entity.pdbx_description
1 polymer ?
#
loop_
_entity_poly.entity_id
_entity_poly.type
_entity_poly.pdbx_seq_one_letter_code
_entity_poly.pdbx_strand_id
1 'polypeptide(L)'
;MKIIFTLSHGQASIKRGFSTNKKIEVENMAQESYAARRIVCDAIKSYGEILNIPISNEMRKFVFTARQKYILHLEEKKKTKINEGISNKQKLISDEMDYLKVKRQCLETDVSSVDKTYENLTEEAE
;
A
#
# COMPACT_ATOMS: atom_id res chain seq x y z
N MET A 1 -20.06 -4.03 51.34
CA MET A 1 -20.02 -3.30 50.04
C MET A 1 -18.63 -3.46 49.45
N LYS A 2 -18.50 -3.97 48.22
CA LYS A 2 -17.20 -4.14 47.56
C LYS A 2 -17.01 -2.96 46.60
N ILE A 3 -16.12 -2.04 46.95
CA ILE A 3 -15.79 -0.88 46.11
C ILE A 3 -14.81 -1.36 45.04
N ILE A 4 -15.18 -1.23 43.78
CA ILE A 4 -14.33 -1.56 42.63
C ILE A 4 -13.65 -0.27 42.16
N PHE A 5 -12.32 -0.29 42.14
CA PHE A 5 -11.48 0.83 41.73
C PHE A 5 -11.05 0.62 40.27
N THR A 6 -11.64 1.35 39.33
CA THR A 6 -11.24 1.30 37.90
C THR A 6 -10.26 2.42 37.60
N LEU A 7 -8.98 2.08 37.46
CA LEU A 7 -7.94 2.97 36.95
C LEU A 7 -8.04 3.03 35.42
N SER A 8 -8.57 4.14 34.89
CA SER A 8 -8.58 4.43 33.46
C SER A 8 -7.24 5.00 33.02
N HIS A 9 -6.22 4.16 32.81
CA HIS A 9 -5.12 4.54 31.93
C HIS A 9 -5.50 4.16 30.50
N GLY A 10 -6.08 5.13 29.80
CA GLY A 10 -6.64 4.98 28.47
C GLY A 10 -5.58 4.67 27.41
N GLN A 11 -5.54 3.41 26.99
CA GLN A 11 -5.14 2.96 25.65
C GLN A 11 -6.10 1.85 25.15
N ALA A 12 -7.39 1.96 25.51
CA ALA A 12 -8.44 1.07 25.04
C ALA A 12 -9.53 1.93 24.39
N SER A 13 -9.49 2.07 23.06
CA SER A 13 -10.65 2.57 22.31
C SER A 13 -11.72 1.48 22.33
N ILE A 14 -12.74 1.66 23.15
CA ILE A 14 -13.86 0.73 23.30
C ILE A 14 -14.77 0.89 22.08
N LYS A 15 -14.50 0.14 21.00
CA LYS A 15 -15.54 -0.19 20.01
C LYS A 15 -16.05 -1.60 20.30
N ARG A 16 -17.20 -1.66 20.98
CA ARG A 16 -18.08 -2.84 21.00
C ARG A 16 -17.50 -4.13 21.61
N GLY A 17 -16.98 -4.04 22.84
CA GLY A 17 -16.83 -5.21 23.71
C GLY A 17 -15.66 -6.17 23.41
N PHE A 18 -14.76 -5.84 22.48
CA PHE A 18 -13.53 -6.59 22.29
C PHE A 18 -12.32 -5.72 22.67
N SER A 19 -11.57 -6.13 23.68
CA SER A 19 -10.25 -5.59 23.97
C SER A 19 -9.29 -6.12 22.88
N THR A 20 -9.01 -5.32 21.86
CA THR A 20 -7.88 -5.61 20.97
C THR A 20 -6.59 -5.38 21.75
N ASN A 21 -6.07 -6.46 22.32
CA ASN A 21 -4.75 -6.48 22.91
C ASN A 21 -3.74 -6.11 21.81
N LYS A 22 -3.07 -4.96 21.94
CA LYS A 22 -2.02 -4.47 21.01
C LYS A 22 -0.77 -5.39 20.92
N LYS A 23 -0.83 -6.59 21.52
CA LYS A 23 0.18 -7.66 21.50
C LYS A 23 -0.18 -8.84 20.57
N ILE A 24 -1.25 -8.75 19.78
CA ILE A 24 -1.60 -9.82 18.82
C ILE A 24 -0.80 -9.57 17.52
N GLU A 25 0.49 -9.91 17.53
CA GLU A 25 1.34 -9.92 16.32
C GLU A 25 0.86 -10.90 15.24
N VAL A 26 -0.25 -11.62 15.48
CA VAL A 26 -0.87 -12.57 14.56
C VAL A 26 -1.83 -11.89 13.57
N GLU A 27 -2.30 -10.66 13.83
CA GLU A 27 -3.39 -10.02 13.08
C GLU A 27 -3.08 -9.61 11.62
N ASN A 28 -1.84 -9.69 11.15
CA ASN A 28 -1.49 -9.34 9.76
C ASN A 28 -1.55 -10.51 8.76
N MET A 29 -2.06 -11.68 9.17
CA MET A 29 -2.27 -12.79 8.25
C MET A 29 -3.60 -12.66 7.49
N ALA A 30 -3.60 -12.97 6.20
CA ALA A 30 -4.82 -13.04 5.41
C ALA A 30 -5.73 -14.17 5.94
N GLN A 31 -7.05 -14.03 5.78
CA GLN A 31 -8.03 -15.06 6.16
C GLN A 31 -7.69 -16.44 5.59
N GLU A 32 -7.19 -16.48 4.36
CA GLU A 32 -6.71 -17.72 3.70
C GLU A 32 -5.55 -18.36 4.45
N SER A 33 -4.62 -17.56 5.00
CA SER A 33 -3.50 -18.06 5.80
C SER A 33 -3.98 -18.70 7.10
N TYR A 34 -5.04 -18.16 7.72
CA TYR A 34 -5.66 -18.77 8.90
C TYR A 34 -6.33 -20.10 8.56
N ALA A 35 -7.07 -20.18 7.46
CA ALA A 35 -7.67 -21.42 6.99
C ALA A 35 -6.61 -22.49 6.70
N ALA A 36 -5.55 -22.13 5.97
CA ALA A 36 -4.44 -23.03 5.67
C ALA A 36 -3.73 -23.53 6.94
N ARG A 37 -3.45 -22.63 7.89
CA ARG A 37 -2.85 -23.00 9.18
C ARG A 37 -3.74 -23.96 9.95
N ARG A 38 -5.06 -23.75 9.95
CA ARG A 38 -6.01 -24.63 10.63
C ARG A 38 -6.01 -26.04 10.03
N ILE A 39 -6.03 -26.15 8.71
CA ILE A 39 -5.94 -27.44 7.99
C ILE A 39 -4.67 -28.19 8.39
N VAL A 40 -3.53 -27.51 8.43
CA VAL A 40 -2.25 -28.12 8.84
C VAL A 40 -2.30 -28.58 10.30
N CYS A 41 -2.80 -27.77 11.21
CA CYS A 41 -2.92 -28.14 12.62
C CYS A 41 -3.86 -29.33 12.83
N ASP A 42 -4.99 -29.37 12.14
CA ASP A 42 -5.96 -30.45 12.26
C ASP A 42 -5.40 -31.76 11.68
N ALA A 43 -4.66 -31.70 10.57
CA ALA A 43 -3.93 -32.85 10.03
C ALA A 43 -2.86 -33.35 11.02
N ILE A 44 -2.05 -32.47 11.61
CA ILE A 44 -1.04 -32.89 12.60
C ILE A 44 -1.71 -33.61 13.79
N LYS A 45 -2.84 -33.07 14.28
CA LYS A 45 -3.60 -33.69 15.37
C LYS A 45 -4.15 -35.07 15.02
N SER A 46 -4.59 -35.30 13.78
CA SER A 46 -5.08 -36.63 13.38
C SER A 46 -3.98 -37.70 13.41
N TYR A 47 -2.71 -37.31 13.22
CA TYR A 47 -1.56 -38.22 13.35
C TYR A 47 -1.00 -38.29 14.79
N GLY A 48 -1.55 -37.51 15.72
CA GLY A 48 -1.13 -37.40 17.12
C GLY A 48 0.16 -36.60 17.31
N GLU A 49 1.21 -36.95 16.57
CA GLU A 49 2.53 -36.31 16.65
C GLU A 49 3.05 -35.96 15.25
N ILE A 50 3.83 -34.89 15.15
CA ILE A 50 4.42 -34.40 13.88
C ILE A 50 5.33 -35.45 13.24
N LEU A 51 6.06 -36.22 14.05
CA LEU A 51 7.01 -37.23 13.59
C LEU A 51 6.31 -38.46 12.97
N ASN A 52 5.03 -38.67 13.26
CA ASN A 52 4.26 -39.80 12.74
C ASN A 52 3.69 -39.54 11.34
N ILE A 53 3.87 -38.34 10.79
CA ILE A 53 3.33 -37.95 9.49
C ILE A 53 4.28 -38.46 8.39
N PRO A 54 3.84 -39.40 7.53
CA PRO A 54 4.69 -39.90 6.45
C PRO A 54 4.88 -38.82 5.38
N ILE A 55 6.14 -38.55 5.01
CA ILE A 55 6.45 -37.57 3.96
C ILE A 55 6.21 -38.22 2.59
N SER A 56 5.08 -37.90 1.96
CA SER A 56 4.76 -38.40 0.62
C SER A 56 5.56 -37.67 -0.47
N ASN A 57 5.72 -38.33 -1.63
CA ASN A 57 6.33 -37.71 -2.80
C ASN A 57 5.51 -36.53 -3.33
N GLU A 58 4.20 -36.54 -3.15
CA GLU A 58 3.33 -35.43 -3.55
C GLU A 58 3.57 -34.20 -2.69
N MET A 59 3.70 -34.36 -1.38
CA MET A 59 4.05 -33.26 -0.48
C MET A 59 5.35 -32.57 -0.91
N ARG A 60 6.37 -33.35 -1.32
CA ARG A 60 7.63 -32.82 -1.84
C ARG A 60 7.41 -31.98 -3.10
N LYS A 61 6.59 -32.45 -4.04
CA LYS A 61 6.23 -31.70 -5.25
C LYS A 61 5.50 -30.39 -4.91
N PHE A 62 4.51 -30.45 -4.01
CA PHE A 62 3.77 -29.27 -3.58
C PHE A 62 4.67 -28.21 -2.92
N VAL A 63 5.58 -28.63 -2.03
CA VAL A 63 6.54 -27.73 -1.39
C VAL A 63 7.44 -27.07 -2.43
N PHE A 64 7.93 -27.83 -3.42
CA PHE A 64 8.72 -27.28 -4.51
C PHE A 64 7.94 -26.23 -5.31
N THR A 65 6.71 -26.56 -5.73
CA THR A 65 5.85 -25.62 -6.47
C THR A 65 5.51 -24.37 -5.65
N ALA A 66 5.22 -24.51 -4.36
CA ALA A 66 4.95 -23.39 -3.47
C ALA A 66 6.17 -22.45 -3.35
N ARG A 67 7.37 -23.02 -3.22
CA ARG A 67 8.62 -22.26 -3.23
C ARG A 67 8.81 -21.49 -4.53
N GLN A 68 8.56 -22.11 -5.69
CA GLN A 68 8.67 -21.43 -6.98
C GLN A 68 7.67 -20.27 -7.09
N LYS A 69 6.41 -20.49 -6.72
CA LYS A 69 5.38 -19.41 -6.70
C LYS A 69 5.80 -18.25 -5.80
N TYR A 70 6.37 -18.54 -4.64
CA TYR A 70 6.85 -17.50 -3.73
C TYR A 70 8.00 -16.68 -4.33
N ILE A 71 8.96 -17.33 -5.00
CA ILE A 71 10.07 -16.65 -5.68
C ILE A 71 9.53 -15.72 -6.78
N LEU A 72 8.62 -16.21 -7.62
CA LEU A 72 7.98 -15.41 -8.66
C LEU A 72 7.27 -14.18 -8.09
N HIS A 73 6.50 -14.35 -7.01
CA HIS A 73 5.85 -13.23 -6.33
C HIS A 73 6.85 -12.19 -5.78
N LEU A 74 8.00 -12.63 -5.25
CA LEU A 74 9.05 -11.71 -4.80
C LEU A 74 9.66 -10.92 -5.98
N GLU A 75 9.83 -11.55 -7.13
CA GLU A 75 10.33 -10.88 -8.34
C GLU A 75 9.32 -9.86 -8.89
N GLU A 76 8.04 -10.21 -8.95
CA GLU A 76 6.97 -9.29 -9.31
C GLU A 76 6.94 -8.08 -8.38
N LYS A 77 7.02 -8.31 -7.06
CA LYS A 77 7.06 -7.22 -6.06
C LYS A 77 8.27 -6.30 -6.22
N LYS A 78 9.39 -6.80 -6.74
CA LYS A 78 10.55 -5.94 -7.10
C LYS A 78 10.24 -5.11 -8.34
N LYS A 79 9.64 -5.72 -9.37
CA LYS A 79 9.25 -5.02 -10.61
C LYS A 79 8.20 -3.94 -10.35
N THR A 80 7.19 -4.20 -9.53
CA THR A 80 6.16 -3.21 -9.20
C THR A 80 6.75 -1.98 -8.50
N LYS A 81 7.66 -2.17 -7.54
CA LYS A 81 8.36 -1.05 -6.88
C LYS A 81 9.16 -0.18 -7.85
N ILE A 82 9.83 -0.80 -8.82
CA ILE A 82 10.58 -0.08 -9.86
C ILE A 82 9.60 0.71 -10.74
N ASN A 83 8.52 0.07 -11.17
CA ASN A 83 7.50 0.70 -12.02
C ASN A 83 6.75 1.83 -11.31
N GLU A 84 6.43 1.68 -10.02
CA GLU A 84 5.86 2.73 -9.18
C GLU A 84 6.82 3.93 -9.10
N GLY A 85 8.12 3.68 -8.93
CA GLY A 85 9.14 4.72 -8.97
C GLY A 85 9.20 5.46 -10.31
N ILE A 86 9.10 4.75 -11.43
CA ILE A 86 9.08 5.35 -12.78
C ILE A 86 7.79 6.14 -12.99
N SER A 87 6.63 5.57 -12.63
CA SER A 87 5.33 6.21 -12.77
C SER A 87 5.24 7.50 -11.95
N ASN A 88 5.76 7.49 -10.72
CA ASN A 88 5.80 8.68 -9.87
C ASN A 88 6.69 9.78 -10.48
N LYS A 89 7.84 9.42 -11.05
CA LYS A 89 8.69 10.38 -11.76
C LYS A 89 7.99 10.96 -13.00
N GLN A 90 7.29 10.12 -13.77
CA GLN A 90 6.54 10.56 -14.94
C GLN A 90 5.40 11.52 -14.58
N LYS A 91 4.67 11.24 -13.49
CA LYS A 91 3.63 12.14 -12.97
C LYS A 91 4.23 13.49 -12.59
N LEU A 92 5.35 13.50 -11.86
CA LEU A 92 6.00 14.73 -11.42
C LEU A 92 6.47 15.60 -12.61
N ILE A 93 7.02 14.98 -13.65
CA ILE A 93 7.39 15.67 -14.89
C ILE A 93 6.15 16.21 -15.62
N SER A 94 5.06 15.43 -15.66
CA SER A 94 3.80 15.86 -16.29
C SER A 94 3.20 17.08 -15.59
N ASP A 95 3.14 17.04 -14.26
CA ASP A 95 2.61 18.14 -13.45
C ASP A 95 3.45 19.42 -13.64
N GLU A 96 4.78 19.28 -13.71
CA GLU A 96 5.69 20.40 -13.98
C GLU A 96 5.50 20.96 -15.40
N MET A 97 5.31 20.10 -16.40
CA MET A 97 5.00 20.53 -17.77
C MET A 97 3.68 21.31 -17.86
N ASP A 98 2.64 20.83 -17.18
CA ASP A 98 1.33 21.50 -17.16
C ASP A 98 1.43 22.87 -16.49
N TYR A 99 2.15 22.97 -15.37
CA TYR A 99 2.43 24.24 -14.69
C TYR A 99 3.17 25.23 -15.62
N LEU A 100 4.24 24.78 -16.28
CA LEU A 100 5.01 25.62 -17.20
C LEU A 100 4.18 26.07 -18.40
N LYS A 101 3.28 25.21 -18.90
CA LYS A 101 2.38 25.54 -20.01
C LYS A 101 1.40 26.64 -19.63
N VAL A 102 0.79 26.56 -18.45
CA VAL A 102 -0.08 27.63 -17.91
C VAL A 102 0.71 28.93 -17.75
N LYS A 103 1.90 28.86 -17.17
CA LYS A 103 2.76 30.04 -16.98
C LYS A 103 3.12 30.71 -18.31
N ARG A 104 3.45 29.92 -19.34
CA ARG A 104 3.73 30.45 -20.68
C ARG A 104 2.52 31.16 -21.27
N GLN A 105 1.33 30.57 -21.14
CA GLN A 105 0.10 31.17 -21.66
C GLN A 105 -0.23 32.51 -20.98
N CYS A 106 -0.04 32.62 -19.67
CA CYS A 106 -0.19 33.90 -18.97
C CYS A 106 0.81 34.96 -19.47
N LEU A 107 2.07 34.59 -19.67
CA LEU A 107 3.07 35.52 -20.21
C LEU A 107 2.74 35.95 -21.64
N GLU A 108 2.26 35.03 -22.48
CA GLU A 108 1.81 35.36 -23.85
C GLU A 108 0.64 36.37 -23.83
N THR A 109 -0.32 36.21 -22.91
CA THR A 109 -1.43 37.17 -22.76
C THR A 109 -0.96 38.52 -22.24
N ASP A 110 -0.02 38.52 -21.28
CA ASP A 110 0.51 39.76 -20.70
C ASP A 110 1.30 40.55 -21.76
N VAL A 111 2.16 39.89 -22.53
CA VAL A 111 2.92 40.51 -23.64
C VAL A 111 1.96 41.10 -24.67
N SER A 112 0.95 40.33 -25.12
CA SER A 112 -0.03 40.85 -26.07
C SER A 112 -0.82 42.04 -25.54
N SER A 113 -1.10 42.08 -24.22
CA SER A 113 -1.78 43.22 -23.61
C SER A 113 -0.90 44.48 -23.60
N VAL A 114 0.40 44.33 -23.30
CA VAL A 114 1.36 45.43 -23.31
C VAL A 114 1.55 45.96 -24.71
N ASP A 115 1.69 45.09 -25.72
CA ASP A 115 1.81 45.49 -27.12
C ASP A 115 0.61 46.35 -27.56
N LYS A 116 -0.61 45.93 -27.23
CA LYS A 116 -1.83 46.72 -27.52
C LYS A 116 -1.86 48.06 -26.80
N THR A 117 -1.43 48.10 -25.54
CA THR A 117 -1.36 49.38 -24.81
C THR A 117 -0.33 50.32 -25.41
N TYR A 118 0.78 49.78 -25.92
CA TYR A 118 1.80 50.56 -26.61
C TYR A 118 1.28 51.13 -27.92
N GLU A 119 0.63 50.30 -28.75
CA GLU A 119 -0.01 50.72 -30.01
C GLU A 119 -1.02 51.85 -29.78
N ASN A 120 -1.92 51.70 -28.79
CA ASN A 120 -2.90 52.73 -28.45
C ASN A 120 -2.24 54.05 -28.01
N LEU A 121 -1.18 53.99 -27.19
CA LEU A 121 -0.46 55.18 -26.73
C LEU A 121 0.30 55.89 -27.87
N THR A 122 0.77 55.13 -28.87
CA THR A 122 1.40 55.72 -30.06
C THR A 122 0.38 56.39 -30.97
N GLU A 123 -0.83 55.85 -31.12
CA GLU A 123 -1.91 56.48 -31.88
C GLU A 123 -2.45 57.75 -31.21
N GLU A 124 -2.50 57.81 -29.87
CA GLU A 124 -2.93 59.02 -29.13
C GLU A 124 -1.91 60.17 -29.17
N ALA A 125 -0.66 59.89 -29.57
CA ALA A 125 0.42 60.87 -29.60
C ALA A 125 0.66 61.51 -30.99
N GLU A 126 -0.01 61.01 -32.04
CA GLU A 126 -0.05 61.61 -33.40
C GLU A 126 -1.20 62.60 -33.58
#